data_AF-F8NZP3-F1
#
_entry.id   AF-F8NZP3-F1
#
_cell.length_a   1.000
_cell.length_b   1.000
_cell.length_c   1.000
_cell.angle_alpha   90.00
_cell.angle_beta   90.00
_cell.angle_gamma   90.00
#
_symmetry.space_group_name_H-M   'P 1'
#
loop_
_entity.id
_entity.type
_entity.pdbx_description
1 polymer ?
#
loop_
_entity_poly.entity_id
_entity_poly.type
_entity_poly.pdbx_seq_one_letter_code
_entity_poly.pdbx_strand_id
1 'polypeptide(L)'
;GVDGVAQSQTVDAHNSHFNYVHGNGRQVNNEIHGNQINNINQYHQDLANARENLAEWLSPLNFPQRQSNVNEIRQEGTGNWVLDDERFKEWKTGDVKTLWCPGIPGAGKTVLASYIIDHLAKQHNRDNDNVAVLYFYCNHKDQSTQTVYNLVASLLKQLVQDFTPTFERVKTEYKSH
;
A
#
# COMPACT_ATOMS: atom_id res chain seq x y z
N GLY A 1 -14.93 55.44 -45.19
CA GLY A 1 -14.39 54.09 -45.33
C GLY A 1 -13.13 54.02 -44.52
N VAL A 2 -13.06 53.08 -43.59
CA VAL A 2 -11.81 52.49 -43.12
C VAL A 2 -12.17 51.10 -42.58
N ASP A 3 -11.34 50.16 -42.97
CA ASP A 3 -11.56 48.72 -42.97
C ASP A 3 -11.52 48.08 -41.57
N GLY A 4 -12.21 46.95 -41.42
CA GLY A 4 -12.03 46.06 -40.27
C GLY A 4 -10.75 45.25 -40.41
N VAL A 5 -10.02 45.03 -39.31
CA VAL A 5 -9.13 43.87 -39.15
C VAL A 5 -9.16 43.39 -37.69
N ALA A 6 -9.13 42.06 -37.59
CA ALA A 6 -9.33 41.18 -36.47
C ALA A 6 -8.46 41.40 -35.22
N GLN A 7 -9.02 41.00 -34.09
CA GLN A 7 -8.31 40.66 -32.86
C GLN A 7 -7.28 39.57 -33.14
N SER A 8 -5.99 39.90 -32.99
CA SER A 8 -4.92 38.91 -32.97
C SER A 8 -4.85 38.30 -31.58
N GLN A 9 -5.20 37.03 -31.46
CA GLN A 9 -4.93 36.23 -30.27
C GLN A 9 -3.41 36.08 -30.12
N THR A 10 -2.89 36.50 -28.97
CA THR A 10 -1.51 36.27 -28.57
C THR A 10 -1.22 34.77 -28.58
N VAL A 11 -0.29 34.34 -29.42
CA VAL A 11 0.21 32.97 -29.48
C VAL A 11 1.12 32.77 -28.27
N ASP A 12 0.61 32.17 -27.19
CA ASP A 12 1.40 31.86 -25.99
C ASP A 12 2.16 30.54 -26.20
N ALA A 13 3.49 30.61 -26.13
CA ALA A 13 4.38 29.47 -26.37
C ALA A 13 4.62 28.62 -25.11
N HIS A 14 3.81 28.78 -24.07
CA HIS A 14 3.98 28.10 -22.78
C HIS A 14 3.92 26.56 -22.83
N ASN A 15 3.42 25.97 -23.92
CA ASN A 15 3.44 24.50 -24.13
C ASN A 15 4.37 24.05 -25.27
N SER A 16 5.26 24.92 -25.75
CA SER A 16 6.19 24.59 -26.83
C SER A 16 7.49 24.00 -26.26
N HIS A 17 7.76 22.73 -26.57
CA HIS A 17 9.04 22.09 -26.28
C HIS A 17 10.06 22.40 -27.38
N PHE A 18 11.20 22.98 -27.03
CA PHE A 18 12.34 23.16 -27.94
C PHE A 18 13.11 21.84 -28.07
N ASN A 19 13.30 21.36 -29.29
CA ASN A 19 14.18 20.23 -29.60
C ASN A 19 15.53 20.76 -30.13
N TYR A 20 16.64 20.15 -29.68
CA TYR A 20 17.93 20.36 -30.31
C TYR A 20 18.03 19.55 -31.60
N VAL A 21 18.16 20.23 -32.74
CA VAL A 21 18.49 19.60 -34.02
C VAL A 21 20.00 19.66 -34.22
N HIS A 22 20.69 18.56 -33.89
CA HIS A 22 22.04 18.34 -34.40
C HIS A 22 21.97 17.56 -35.72
N GLY A 23 22.74 18.02 -36.71
CA GLY A 23 22.75 17.51 -38.07
C GLY A 23 22.96 15.99 -38.17
N ASN A 24 22.28 15.40 -39.15
CA ASN A 24 22.36 13.98 -39.55
C ASN A 24 21.98 12.98 -38.44
N GLY A 25 20.82 13.15 -37.82
CA GLY A 25 20.25 12.19 -36.86
C GLY A 25 19.33 11.17 -37.53
N ARG A 26 19.73 9.89 -37.51
CA ARG A 26 18.78 8.76 -37.67
C ARG A 26 17.68 8.95 -36.63
N GLN A 27 16.41 8.95 -37.05
CA GLN A 27 15.30 8.76 -36.11
C GLN A 27 15.51 7.40 -35.44
N VAL A 28 15.96 7.40 -34.18
CA VAL A 28 15.99 6.18 -33.38
C VAL A 28 14.53 5.91 -33.01
N ASN A 29 13.98 4.84 -33.59
CA ASN A 29 12.58 4.48 -33.52
C ASN A 29 12.02 4.53 -32.09
N ASN A 30 11.03 5.40 -31.86
CA ASN A 30 10.16 5.38 -30.68
C ASN A 30 9.49 4.01 -30.48
N GLU A 31 9.41 3.17 -31.53
CA GLU A 31 8.88 1.81 -31.49
C GLU A 31 9.76 0.83 -30.69
N ILE A 32 11.08 0.96 -30.72
CA ILE A 32 11.97 0.08 -29.94
C ILE A 32 11.82 0.39 -28.46
N HIS A 33 11.76 1.68 -28.10
CA HIS A 33 11.51 2.11 -26.73
C HIS A 33 10.09 1.75 -26.26
N GLY A 34 9.08 1.92 -27.12
CA GLY A 34 7.69 1.53 -26.83
C GLY A 34 7.52 0.02 -26.60
N ASN A 35 8.15 -0.83 -27.42
CA ASN A 35 8.11 -2.28 -27.25
C ASN A 35 8.81 -2.72 -25.95
N GLN A 36 9.93 -2.08 -25.59
CA GLN A 36 10.59 -2.36 -24.31
C GLN A 36 9.73 -1.95 -23.11
N ILE A 37 9.10 -0.78 -23.15
CA ILE A 37 8.20 -0.30 -22.10
C ILE A 37 6.96 -1.22 -21.97
N ASN A 38 6.38 -1.65 -23.08
CA ASN A 38 5.24 -2.57 -23.08
C ASN A 38 5.58 -3.92 -22.44
N ASN A 39 6.74 -4.49 -22.74
CA ASN A 39 7.19 -5.75 -22.15
C ASN A 39 7.43 -5.62 -20.63
N ILE A 40 8.00 -4.49 -20.17
CA ILE A 40 8.20 -4.21 -18.75
C ILE A 40 6.86 -4.07 -18.03
N ASN A 41 5.92 -3.31 -18.60
CA ASN A 41 4.57 -3.14 -18.04
C ASN A 41 3.83 -4.49 -17.96
N GLN A 42 3.92 -5.32 -19.00
CA GLN A 42 3.32 -6.65 -19.00
C GLN A 42 3.90 -7.53 -17.90
N TYR A 43 5.23 -7.55 -17.75
CA TYR A 43 5.89 -8.31 -16.68
C TYR A 43 5.44 -7.86 -15.27
N HIS A 44 5.36 -6.56 -15.03
CA HIS A 44 4.87 -6.04 -13.76
C HIS A 44 3.41 -6.40 -13.49
N GLN A 45 2.55 -6.38 -14.52
CA GLN A 45 1.17 -6.83 -14.41
C GLN A 45 1.07 -8.32 -14.09
N ASP A 46 1.84 -9.16 -14.79
CA ASP A 46 1.86 -10.61 -14.55
C ASP A 46 2.34 -10.93 -13.13
N LEU A 47 3.35 -10.22 -12.64
CA LEU A 47 3.80 -10.34 -11.25
C LEU A 47 2.72 -9.90 -10.26
N ALA A 48 2.05 -8.76 -10.49
CA ALA A 48 0.97 -8.28 -9.63
C ALA A 48 -0.19 -9.29 -9.57
N ASN A 49 -0.58 -9.84 -10.72
CA ASN A 49 -1.62 -10.87 -10.80
C ASN A 49 -1.20 -12.15 -10.07
N ALA A 50 0.04 -12.60 -10.22
CA ALA A 50 0.54 -13.77 -9.50
C ALA A 50 0.58 -13.55 -7.98
N ARG A 51 0.93 -12.34 -7.53
CA ARG A 51 0.88 -11.95 -6.11
C ARG A 51 -0.53 -12.00 -5.56
N GLU A 52 -1.48 -11.45 -6.30
CA GLU A 52 -2.87 -11.41 -5.88
C GLU A 52 -3.50 -12.81 -5.84
N ASN A 53 -3.24 -13.64 -6.87
CA ASN A 53 -3.71 -15.03 -6.88
C ASN A 53 -3.16 -15.84 -5.70
N LEU A 54 -1.87 -15.68 -5.38
CA LEU A 54 -1.26 -16.31 -4.21
C LEU A 54 -1.88 -15.79 -2.89
N ALA A 55 -2.11 -14.48 -2.80
CA ALA A 55 -2.74 -13.86 -1.64
C ALA A 55 -4.16 -14.39 -1.39
N GLU A 56 -4.97 -14.50 -2.44
CA GLU A 56 -6.32 -15.06 -2.37
C GLU A 56 -6.32 -16.57 -2.05
N TRP A 57 -5.37 -17.31 -2.59
CA TRP A 57 -5.20 -18.74 -2.26
C TRP A 57 -4.82 -18.96 -0.79
N LEU A 58 -3.98 -18.08 -0.21
CA LEU A 58 -3.55 -18.20 1.19
C LEU A 58 -4.71 -18.05 2.17
N SER A 59 -5.54 -17.02 2.02
CA SER A 59 -6.63 -16.78 2.96
C SER A 59 -7.78 -15.99 2.34
N PRO A 60 -9.03 -16.38 2.61
CA PRO A 60 -10.21 -15.61 2.21
C PRO A 60 -10.41 -14.35 3.08
N LEU A 61 -9.64 -14.18 4.15
CA LEU A 61 -9.78 -13.03 5.06
C LEU A 61 -9.06 -11.80 4.50
N ASN A 62 -9.75 -10.66 4.51
CA ASN A 62 -9.22 -9.37 4.10
C ASN A 62 -9.24 -8.35 5.26
N PHE A 63 -8.24 -8.43 6.12
CA PHE A 63 -8.06 -7.47 7.21
C PHE A 63 -7.60 -6.08 6.76
N PRO A 64 -6.80 -5.91 5.69
CA PRO A 64 -6.51 -4.58 5.14
C PRO A 64 -7.76 -3.78 4.77
N GLN A 65 -8.78 -4.41 4.18
CA GLN A 65 -10.05 -3.74 3.92
C GLN A 65 -10.71 -3.26 5.21
N ARG A 66 -10.73 -4.10 6.25
CA ARG A 66 -11.30 -3.73 7.55
C ARG A 66 -10.51 -2.60 8.21
N GLN A 67 -9.19 -2.62 8.10
CA GLN A 67 -8.31 -1.54 8.57
C GLN A 67 -8.63 -0.22 7.87
N SER A 68 -8.82 -0.22 6.54
CA SER A 68 -9.25 0.97 5.79
C SER A 68 -10.58 1.50 6.32
N ASN A 69 -11.59 0.64 6.43
CA ASN A 69 -12.92 1.04 6.90
C ASN A 69 -12.89 1.64 8.31
N VAL A 70 -12.09 1.08 9.23
CA VAL A 70 -11.96 1.62 10.59
C VAL A 70 -11.21 2.95 10.61
N ASN A 71 -10.21 3.13 9.75
CA ASN A 71 -9.52 4.41 9.61
C ASN A 71 -10.40 5.49 9.00
N GLU A 72 -11.26 5.15 8.03
CA GLU A 72 -12.18 6.11 7.39
C GLU A 72 -13.18 6.71 8.37
N ILE A 73 -13.65 5.93 9.35
CA ILE A 73 -14.57 6.43 10.38
C ILE A 73 -13.86 7.16 11.53
N ARG A 74 -12.52 7.15 11.57
CA ARG A 74 -11.75 7.81 12.61
C ARG A 74 -11.83 9.32 12.43
N GLN A 75 -12.25 10.04 13.46
CA GLN A 75 -12.17 11.49 13.49
C GLN A 75 -10.73 11.95 13.68
N GLU A 76 -10.33 12.99 12.96
CA GLU A 76 -8.99 13.58 13.09
C GLU A 76 -8.69 13.95 14.54
N GLY A 77 -7.44 13.73 14.98
CA GLY A 77 -7.02 13.95 16.37
C GLY A 77 -7.40 12.83 17.35
N THR A 78 -8.33 11.94 17.01
CA THR A 78 -8.74 10.84 17.90
C THR A 78 -7.63 9.81 18.07
N GLY A 79 -7.26 9.55 19.32
CA GLY A 79 -6.26 8.53 19.67
C GLY A 79 -4.81 9.01 19.63
N ASN A 80 -4.54 10.26 19.21
CA ASN A 80 -3.19 10.81 19.11
C ASN A 80 -2.40 10.72 20.43
N TRP A 81 -3.09 10.87 21.56
CA TRP A 81 -2.50 10.78 22.90
C TRP A 81 -1.70 9.50 23.12
N VAL A 82 -2.01 8.41 22.42
CA VAL A 82 -1.33 7.12 22.61
C VAL A 82 0.14 7.16 22.20
N LEU A 83 0.51 8.05 21.27
CA LEU A 83 1.90 8.17 20.84
C LEU A 83 2.79 8.80 21.92
N ASP A 84 2.19 9.57 22.82
CA ASP A 84 2.88 10.22 23.93
C ASP A 84 2.88 9.37 25.20
N ASP A 85 2.04 8.33 25.27
CA ASP A 85 1.92 7.43 26.40
C ASP A 85 3.20 6.58 26.60
N GLU A 86 3.73 6.56 27.82
CA GLU A 86 4.95 5.81 28.16
C GLU A 86 4.81 4.31 27.90
N ARG A 87 3.64 3.73 28.17
CA ARG A 87 3.40 2.28 27.97
C ARG A 87 3.44 1.91 26.50
N PHE A 88 2.97 2.81 25.63
CA PHE A 88 3.08 2.63 24.19
C PHE A 88 4.54 2.72 23.74
N LYS A 89 5.30 3.69 24.27
CA LYS A 89 6.73 3.87 23.95
C LYS A 89 7.55 2.65 24.36
N GLU A 90 7.38 2.14 25.58
CA GLU A 90 8.03 0.93 26.08
C GLU A 90 7.65 -0.33 25.27
N TRP A 91 6.39 -0.43 24.86
CA TRP A 91 5.95 -1.52 23.99
C TRP A 91 6.59 -1.45 22.60
N LYS A 92 6.67 -0.25 22.04
CA LYS A 92 7.22 0.01 20.71
C LYS A 92 8.74 -0.23 20.63
N THR A 93 9.49 0.13 21.68
CA THR A 93 10.94 -0.17 21.77
C THR A 93 11.21 -1.65 22.01
N GLY A 94 10.19 -2.39 22.45
CA GLY A 94 10.27 -3.82 22.72
C GLY A 94 10.71 -4.16 24.15
N ASP A 95 10.81 -3.17 25.04
CA ASP A 95 11.02 -3.37 26.48
C ASP A 95 9.85 -4.14 27.10
N VAL A 96 8.64 -3.86 26.60
CA VAL A 96 7.41 -4.61 26.89
C VAL A 96 6.93 -5.33 25.63
N LYS A 97 6.61 -6.63 25.72
CA LYS A 97 6.21 -7.43 24.54
C LYS A 97 4.73 -7.34 24.19
N THR A 98 3.90 -6.83 25.11
CA THR A 98 2.44 -6.81 24.92
C THR A 98 1.84 -5.54 25.49
N LEU A 99 1.15 -4.78 24.64
CA LEU A 99 0.32 -3.65 25.05
C LEU A 99 -1.14 -4.11 25.13
N TRP A 100 -1.72 -4.02 26.33
CA TRP A 100 -3.11 -4.42 26.57
C TRP A 100 -3.98 -3.19 26.86
N CYS A 101 -5.07 -3.04 26.11
CA CYS A 101 -6.02 -1.93 26.23
C CYS A 101 -7.41 -2.46 26.63
N PRO A 102 -7.68 -2.68 27.92
CA PRO A 102 -9.02 -3.02 28.40
C PRO A 102 -9.94 -1.80 28.35
N GLY A 103 -11.24 -2.02 28.17
CA GLY A 103 -12.21 -0.94 28.23
C GLY A 103 -13.62 -1.39 27.88
N ILE A 104 -14.60 -0.55 28.18
CA ILE A 104 -16.01 -0.84 27.91
C ILE A 104 -16.31 -0.96 26.41
N PRO A 105 -17.35 -1.72 26.00
CA PRO A 105 -17.84 -1.72 24.64
C PRO A 105 -18.12 -0.28 24.14
N GLY A 106 -17.79 0.01 22.89
CA GLY A 106 -17.99 1.35 22.31
C GLY A 106 -16.91 2.40 22.64
N ALA A 107 -15.96 2.13 23.55
CA ALA A 107 -14.90 3.08 23.91
C ALA A 107 -13.85 3.40 22.82
N GLY A 108 -14.07 2.97 21.57
CA GLY A 108 -13.16 3.28 20.46
C GLY A 108 -11.86 2.45 20.41
N LYS A 109 -11.74 1.37 21.18
CA LYS A 109 -10.52 0.52 21.20
C LYS A 109 -10.06 0.06 19.80
N THR A 110 -10.99 -0.35 18.95
CA THR A 110 -10.70 -0.77 17.57
C THR A 110 -10.16 0.39 16.73
N VAL A 111 -10.72 1.58 16.91
CA VAL A 111 -10.26 2.81 16.23
C VAL A 111 -8.84 3.16 16.70
N LEU A 112 -8.57 3.03 18.00
CA LEU A 112 -7.24 3.25 18.57
C LEU A 112 -6.21 2.23 18.03
N ALA A 113 -6.55 0.95 17.98
CA ALA A 113 -5.69 -0.08 17.41
C ALA A 113 -5.40 0.19 15.92
N SER A 114 -6.42 0.58 15.16
CA SER A 114 -6.29 0.96 13.75
C SER A 114 -5.32 2.15 13.58
N TYR A 115 -5.40 3.15 14.46
CA TYR A 115 -4.45 4.27 14.45
C TYR A 115 -3.01 3.84 14.74
N ILE A 116 -2.81 2.99 15.74
CA ILE A 116 -1.47 2.45 16.07
C ILE A 116 -0.89 1.69 14.87
N ILE A 117 -1.68 0.81 14.25
CA ILE A 117 -1.26 0.04 13.06
C ILE A 117 -0.85 0.98 11.93
N ASP A 118 -1.68 1.96 11.61
CA ASP A 118 -1.42 2.94 10.56
C ASP A 118 -0.15 3.77 10.84
N HIS A 119 0.05 4.18 12.09
CA HIS A 119 1.24 4.91 12.52
C HIS A 119 2.52 4.06 12.33
N LEU A 120 2.52 2.81 12.80
CA LEU A 120 3.68 1.93 12.70
C LEU A 120 3.99 1.57 11.24
N ALA A 121 2.97 1.25 10.44
CA ALA A 121 3.16 0.92 9.03
C ALA A 121 3.75 2.11 8.25
N LYS A 122 3.23 3.33 8.47
CA LYS A 122 3.76 4.55 7.85
C LYS A 122 5.18 4.87 8.30
N GLN A 123 5.52 4.62 9.56
CA GLN A 123 6.87 4.84 10.05
C GLN A 123 7.87 3.90 9.36
N HIS A 124 7.65 2.58 9.40
CA HIS A 124 8.62 1.63 8.82
C HIS A 124 8.75 1.77 7.30
N ASN A 125 7.68 2.16 6.60
CA ASN A 125 7.74 2.50 5.18
C ASN A 125 8.60 3.74 4.90
N ARG A 126 8.61 4.74 5.79
CA ARG A 126 9.44 5.95 5.65
C ARG A 126 10.90 5.69 6.00
N ASP A 127 11.13 4.93 7.05
CA ASP A 127 12.47 4.60 7.54
C ASP A 127 13.16 3.58 6.60
N ASN A 128 12.41 2.97 5.68
CA ASN A 128 12.85 1.92 4.76
C ASN A 128 13.49 0.73 5.51
N ASP A 129 12.93 0.45 6.68
CA ASP A 129 13.33 -0.65 7.53
C ASP A 129 12.69 -1.94 7.02
N ASN A 130 13.43 -3.05 7.10
CA ASN A 130 12.96 -4.38 6.71
C ASN A 130 11.99 -4.99 7.76
N VAL A 131 10.99 -4.20 8.18
CA VAL A 131 10.04 -4.51 9.26
C VAL A 131 8.61 -4.49 8.71
N ALA A 132 7.87 -5.58 8.92
CA ALA A 132 6.48 -5.69 8.53
C ALA A 132 5.55 -5.49 9.74
N VAL A 133 4.47 -4.73 9.55
CA VAL A 133 3.40 -4.54 10.54
C VAL A 133 2.20 -5.38 10.12
N LEU A 134 1.93 -6.45 10.86
CA LEU A 134 0.86 -7.40 10.54
C LEU A 134 -0.24 -7.35 11.59
N TYR A 135 -1.47 -7.58 11.17
CA TYR A 135 -2.64 -7.47 12.06
C TYR A 135 -3.79 -8.37 11.62
N PHE A 136 -4.66 -8.71 12.56
CA PHE A 136 -5.97 -9.29 12.27
C PHE A 136 -7.01 -8.76 13.26
N TYR A 137 -8.28 -8.87 12.89
CA TYR A 137 -9.40 -8.45 13.72
C TYR A 137 -10.32 -9.63 14.04
N CYS A 138 -10.33 -10.05 15.30
CA CYS A 138 -11.26 -11.09 15.74
C CYS A 138 -12.70 -10.57 15.83
N ASN A 139 -13.64 -11.37 15.33
CA ASN A 139 -15.08 -11.15 15.47
C ASN A 139 -15.75 -12.48 15.83
N HIS A 140 -16.42 -12.52 16.98
CA HIS A 140 -17.10 -13.73 17.47
C HIS A 140 -18.23 -14.22 16.54
N LYS A 141 -18.74 -13.37 15.65
CA LYS A 141 -19.76 -13.77 14.66
C LYS A 141 -19.18 -14.53 13.47
N ASP A 142 -17.86 -14.41 13.23
CA ASP A 142 -17.19 -14.95 12.05
C ASP A 142 -16.34 -16.19 12.39
N GLN A 143 -16.66 -16.91 13.47
CA GLN A 143 -15.85 -18.04 13.95
C GLN A 143 -15.68 -19.17 12.93
N SER A 144 -16.64 -19.34 12.01
CA SER A 144 -16.56 -20.33 10.94
C SER A 144 -15.45 -20.02 9.93
N THR A 145 -15.13 -18.74 9.71
CA THR A 145 -14.08 -18.30 8.78
C THR A 145 -12.81 -17.89 9.50
N GLN A 146 -12.89 -17.37 10.73
CA GLN A 146 -11.75 -16.98 11.57
C GLN A 146 -11.17 -18.15 12.37
N THR A 147 -10.89 -19.25 11.68
CA THR A 147 -10.12 -20.35 12.26
C THR A 147 -8.67 -19.90 12.49
N VAL A 148 -7.96 -20.58 13.40
CA VAL A 148 -6.53 -20.30 13.65
C VAL A 148 -5.73 -20.37 12.35
N TYR A 149 -6.02 -21.37 11.51
CA TYR A 149 -5.40 -21.52 10.19
C TYR A 149 -5.62 -20.28 9.31
N ASN A 150 -6.87 -19.84 9.14
CA ASN A 150 -7.17 -18.70 8.29
C ASN A 150 -6.61 -17.38 8.83
N LEU A 151 -6.55 -17.22 10.17
CA LEU A 151 -5.93 -16.06 10.81
C LEU A 151 -4.42 -16.02 10.54
N VAL A 152 -3.70 -17.12 10.75
CA VAL A 152 -2.27 -17.18 10.45
C VAL A 152 -2.01 -17.00 8.94
N ALA A 153 -2.79 -17.66 8.10
CA ALA A 153 -2.67 -17.53 6.65
C ALA A 153 -2.99 -16.09 6.17
N SER A 154 -3.86 -15.35 6.87
CA SER A 154 -4.11 -13.93 6.58
C SER A 154 -2.93 -13.01 6.93
N LEU A 155 -2.09 -13.39 7.89
CA LEU A 155 -0.85 -12.68 8.19
C LEU A 155 0.20 -12.95 7.11
N LEU A 156 0.29 -14.20 6.64
CA LEU A 156 1.12 -14.55 5.47
C LEU A 156 0.66 -13.83 4.20
N LYS A 157 -0.66 -13.71 3.99
CA LYS A 157 -1.26 -12.95 2.90
C LYS A 157 -0.76 -11.49 2.91
N GLN A 158 -0.83 -10.82 4.06
CA GLN A 158 -0.30 -9.46 4.23
C GLN A 158 1.20 -9.38 3.92
N LEU A 159 2.01 -10.33 4.41
CA LEU A 159 3.45 -10.36 4.10
C LEU A 159 3.73 -10.51 2.60
N VAL A 160 2.96 -11.32 1.88
CA VAL A 160 3.14 -11.50 0.43
C VAL A 160 2.72 -10.25 -0.35
N GLN A 161 1.66 -9.56 0.08
CA GLN A 161 1.15 -8.35 -0.54
C GLN A 161 2.05 -7.13 -0.28
N ASP A 162 2.62 -7.03 0.92
CA ASP A 162 3.36 -5.83 1.35
C ASP A 162 4.88 -6.02 1.32
N PHE A 163 5.39 -7.26 1.20
CA PHE A 163 6.83 -7.55 1.30
C PHE A 163 7.36 -8.37 0.11
N THR A 164 7.95 -7.67 -0.86
CA THR A 164 8.50 -8.27 -2.10
C THR A 164 9.48 -9.43 -1.85
N PRO A 165 10.44 -9.35 -0.90
CA PRO A 165 11.35 -10.47 -0.61
C PRO A 165 10.64 -11.75 -0.15
N THR A 166 9.50 -11.62 0.54
CA THR A 166 8.71 -12.76 1.00
C THR A 166 7.97 -13.41 -0.16
N PHE A 167 7.44 -12.61 -1.09
CA PHE A 167 6.77 -13.13 -2.29
C PHE A 167 7.67 -14.07 -3.09
N GLU A 168 8.93 -13.72 -3.36
CA GLU A 168 9.82 -14.57 -4.16
C GLU A 168 10.14 -15.91 -3.47
N ARG A 169 10.21 -15.93 -2.12
CA ARG A 169 10.39 -17.17 -1.36
C ARG A 169 9.15 -18.07 -1.43
N VAL A 170 7.97 -17.51 -1.19
CA VAL A 170 6.71 -18.28 -1.19
C VAL A 170 6.32 -18.74 -2.60
N LYS A 171 6.60 -17.94 -3.64
CA LYS A 171 6.35 -18.28 -5.05
C LYS A 171 7.12 -19.52 -5.49
N THR A 172 8.33 -19.73 -4.98
CA THR A 172 9.14 -20.92 -5.26
C THR A 172 8.46 -22.18 -4.74
N GLU A 173 7.89 -22.14 -3.54
CA GLU A 173 7.16 -23.25 -2.93
C GLU A 173 5.81 -23.49 -3.62
N TYR A 174 5.06 -22.44 -3.98
CA TYR A 174 3.78 -22.56 -4.69
C TYR A 174 3.92 -23.29 -6.04
N LYS A 175 5.00 -23.07 -6.79
CA LYS A 175 5.24 -23.73 -8.08
C LYS A 175 5.59 -25.23 -7.97
N SER A 176 5.81 -25.73 -6.76
CA SER A 176 6.16 -27.14 -6.50
C SER A 176 4.94 -28.04 -6.23
N HIS A 177 3.75 -27.45 -6.10
CA HIS A 177 2.47 -28.13 -5.87
C HIS A 177 1.52 -27.90 -7.05
#